data_AF-A0A1Y0JYD3-F1
#
_entry.id   AF-A0A1Y0JYD3-F1
#
_cell.length_a   1.000
_cell.length_b   1.000
_cell.length_c   1.000
_cell.angle_alpha   90.00
_cell.angle_beta   90.00
_cell.angle_gamma   90.00
#
_symmetry.space_group_name_H-M   'P 1'
#
loop_
_entity.id
_entity.type
_entity.pdbx_description
1 polymer ?
#
loop_
_entity_poly.entity_id
_entity_poly.type
_entity_poly.pdbx_seq_one_letter_code
_entity_poly.pdbx_strand_id
1 'polypeptide(L)'
;SYVQFEVSLVRDIRDREFKIFSDAGRVMRPVFTVHQEDDYENNITKGQLVLTKEHVNRLAQEQAEPPANPADKFGWDGLIREGAVEYLDAEEEETAMICMTPEDLELYREQKNDEATLTEEEKRAKAEAEKREQEEDRNKRLKTKVNPTTHMYTHCEIHPSMILGICASI
;
A
#
# COMPACT_ATOMS: atom_id res chain seq x y z
N SER A 1 -17.75 8.03 -8.63
CA SER A 1 -17.61 9.25 -7.81
C SER A 1 -16.88 10.31 -8.64
N TYR A 2 -17.32 11.58 -8.65
CA TYR A 2 -16.84 12.63 -9.57
C TYR A 2 -15.88 13.58 -8.85
N VAL A 3 -14.78 13.05 -8.32
CA VAL A 3 -13.65 13.85 -7.81
C VAL A 3 -12.46 13.51 -8.69
N GLN A 4 -11.79 14.53 -9.24
CA GLN A 4 -10.59 14.31 -10.05
C GLN A 4 -9.47 13.78 -9.15
N PHE A 5 -8.67 12.84 -9.67
CA PHE A 5 -7.54 12.24 -8.95
C PHE A 5 -6.45 13.25 -8.57
N GLU A 6 -6.51 14.48 -9.09
CA GLU A 6 -5.58 15.57 -8.78
C GLU A 6 -6.00 16.37 -7.53
N VAL A 7 -7.23 16.20 -7.03
CA VAL A 7 -7.72 16.95 -5.88
C VAL A 7 -7.28 16.24 -4.60
N SER A 8 -6.61 16.97 -3.72
CA SER A 8 -6.18 16.48 -2.41
C SER A 8 -7.21 16.80 -1.33
N LEU A 9 -7.40 15.85 -0.42
CA LEU A 9 -8.39 15.86 0.65
C LEU A 9 -7.71 15.57 1.99
N VAL A 10 -7.41 16.62 2.75
CA VAL A 10 -6.74 16.49 4.06
C VAL A 10 -7.72 16.76 5.19
N ARG A 11 -7.83 15.81 6.12
CA ARG A 11 -8.61 15.96 7.36
C ARG A 11 -7.69 16.14 8.55
N ASP A 12 -7.60 17.36 9.09
CA ASP A 12 -6.93 17.59 10.36
C ASP A 12 -7.88 17.27 11.52
N ILE A 13 -7.61 16.15 12.19
CA ILE A 13 -8.40 15.67 13.32
C ILE A 13 -8.22 16.51 14.58
N ARG A 14 -7.04 17.12 14.77
CA ARG A 14 -6.72 17.90 15.97
C ARG A 14 -7.43 19.25 15.92
N ASP A 15 -7.35 19.91 14.77
CA ASP A 15 -7.94 21.23 14.55
C ASP A 15 -9.39 21.15 14.07
N ARG A 16 -9.88 19.94 13.76
CA ARG A 16 -11.23 19.66 13.24
C ARG A 16 -11.51 20.38 11.93
N GLU A 17 -10.48 20.49 11.08
CA GLU A 17 -10.54 21.15 9.79
C GLU A 17 -10.52 20.12 8.65
N PHE A 18 -11.20 20.47 7.56
CA PHE A 18 -11.16 19.70 6.31
C PHE A 18 -10.68 20.64 5.20
N LYS A 19 -9.52 20.33 4.63
CA LYS A 19 -8.86 21.14 3.61
C LYS A 19 -8.95 20.41 2.28
N ILE A 20 -9.31 21.15 1.24
CA ILE A 20 -9.42 20.64 -0.12
C ILE A 20 -8.47 21.47 -0.98
N PHE A 21 -7.52 20.80 -1.63
CA PHE A 21 -6.55 21.44 -2.50
C PHE A 21 -6.78 21.00 -3.94
N SER A 22 -6.98 21.98 -4.83
CA SER A 22 -7.14 21.78 -6.26
C SER A 22 -6.21 22.69 -7.08
N ASP A 23 -5.19 23.23 -6.43
CA ASP A 23 -4.18 24.07 -7.06
C ASP A 23 -3.22 23.22 -7.91
N ALA A 24 -2.66 23.87 -8.93
CA ALA A 24 -1.69 23.28 -9.83
C ALA A 24 -0.27 23.47 -9.29
N GLY A 25 0.65 22.56 -9.65
CA GLY A 25 2.07 22.63 -9.28
C GLY A 25 2.43 21.86 -8.01
N ARG A 26 1.46 21.20 -7.37
CA ARG A 26 1.73 20.20 -6.33
C ARG A 26 2.47 19.00 -6.91
N VAL A 27 3.43 18.49 -6.14
CA VAL A 27 4.12 17.25 -6.47
C VAL A 27 3.33 16.11 -5.87
N MET A 28 2.97 15.16 -6.72
CA MET A 28 2.22 13.97 -6.33
C MET A 28 3.02 12.72 -6.66
N ARG A 29 2.85 11.67 -5.88
CA ARG A 29 3.42 10.36 -6.13
C ARG A 29 2.33 9.29 -6.10
N PRO A 30 2.31 8.37 -7.08
CA PRO A 30 1.34 7.29 -7.07
C PRO A 30 1.76 6.20 -6.07
N VAL A 31 0.80 5.69 -5.31
CA VAL A 31 0.95 4.56 -4.39
C VAL A 31 -0.20 3.59 -4.53
N PHE A 32 -0.03 2.35 -4.05
CA PHE A 32 -1.14 1.41 -3.97
C PHE A 32 -2.02 1.70 -2.76
N THR A 33 -3.33 1.56 -2.94
CA THR A 33 -4.31 1.74 -1.86
C THR A 33 -4.54 0.44 -1.11
N VAL A 34 -4.76 0.54 0.20
CA VAL A 34 -5.05 -0.59 1.10
C VAL A 34 -6.50 -0.49 1.59
N HIS A 35 -7.18 -1.63 1.65
CA HIS A 35 -8.52 -1.73 2.24
C HIS A 35 -8.46 -1.43 3.74
N GLN A 36 -9.17 -0.39 4.16
CA GLN A 36 -9.22 0.06 5.55
C GLN A 36 -10.32 -0.64 6.37
N GLU A 37 -11.31 -1.20 5.69
CA GLU A 37 -12.46 -1.87 6.28
C GLU A 37 -12.59 -3.29 5.72
N ASP A 38 -13.27 -4.17 6.47
CA ASP A 38 -13.59 -5.51 6.01
C ASP A 38 -14.74 -5.43 4.99
N ASP A 39 -14.50 -5.90 3.78
CA ASP A 39 -15.52 -6.03 2.75
C ASP A 39 -16.00 -7.48 2.70
N TYR A 40 -17.11 -7.73 3.39
CA TYR A 40 -17.72 -9.06 3.49
C TYR A 40 -18.33 -9.53 2.16
N GLU A 41 -18.66 -8.63 1.23
CA GLU A 41 -19.26 -9.00 -0.05
C GLU A 41 -18.22 -9.62 -0.99
N ASN A 42 -17.03 -9.03 -1.01
CA ASN A 42 -15.90 -9.51 -1.81
C ASN A 42 -14.93 -10.41 -1.03
N ASN A 43 -15.24 -10.69 0.24
CA ASN A 43 -14.41 -11.49 1.16
C ASN A 43 -12.98 -10.93 1.29
N ILE A 44 -12.86 -9.60 1.33
CA ILE A 44 -11.60 -8.88 1.48
C ILE A 44 -11.47 -8.46 2.93
N THR A 45 -10.35 -8.84 3.55
CA THR A 45 -10.03 -8.43 4.93
C THR A 45 -9.32 -7.09 4.91
N LYS A 46 -9.54 -6.27 5.93
CA LYS A 46 -8.76 -5.05 6.14
C LYS A 46 -7.25 -5.32 6.13
N GLY A 47 -6.48 -4.37 5.62
CA GLY A 47 -5.03 -4.50 5.45
C GLY A 47 -4.61 -5.29 4.22
N GLN A 48 -5.51 -5.55 3.27
CA GLN A 48 -5.18 -6.10 1.95
C GLN A 48 -5.06 -4.98 0.91
N LEU A 49 -4.22 -5.19 -0.11
CA LEU A 49 -4.14 -4.28 -1.25
C LEU A 49 -5.43 -4.34 -2.08
N VAL A 50 -5.83 -3.19 -2.60
CA VAL A 50 -6.91 -3.09 -3.61
C VAL A 50 -6.44 -3.68 -4.95
N LEU A 51 -5.13 -3.65 -5.22
CA LEU A 51 -4.55 -4.27 -6.40
C LEU A 51 -4.67 -5.80 -6.33
N THR A 52 -5.45 -6.38 -7.24
CA THR A 52 -5.63 -7.83 -7.35
C THR A 52 -4.75 -8.44 -8.44
N LYS A 53 -4.59 -9.77 -8.39
CA LYS A 53 -3.91 -10.52 -9.46
C LYS A 53 -4.64 -10.41 -10.80
N GLU A 54 -5.96 -10.24 -10.77
CA GLU A 54 -6.78 -10.02 -11.96
C GLU A 54 -6.39 -8.72 -12.67
N HIS A 55 -6.21 -7.61 -11.94
CA HIS A 55 -5.74 -6.35 -12.51
C HIS A 55 -4.38 -6.51 -13.22
N VAL A 56 -3.44 -7.22 -12.56
CA VAL A 56 -2.10 -7.46 -13.11
C VAL A 56 -2.16 -8.34 -14.36
N ASN A 57 -2.96 -9.41 -14.34
CA ASN A 57 -3.11 -10.30 -15.49
C ASN A 57 -3.77 -9.59 -16.67
N ARG A 58 -4.77 -8.73 -16.41
CA ARG A 58 -5.41 -7.89 -17.44
C ARG A 58 -4.40 -6.94 -18.08
N LEU A 59 -3.56 -6.28 -17.27
CA LEU A 59 -2.49 -5.41 -17.79
C LEU A 59 -1.46 -6.18 -18.61
N ALA A 60 -1.07 -7.38 -18.17
CA ALA A 60 -0.13 -8.23 -18.90
C ALA A 60 -0.72 -8.70 -20.24
N GLN A 61 -2.02 -9.05 -20.25
CA GLN A 61 -2.73 -9.40 -21.48
C GLN A 61 -2.79 -8.22 -22.45
N GLU A 62 -3.15 -7.02 -21.97
CA GLU A 62 -3.17 -5.81 -22.80
C GLU A 62 -1.79 -5.43 -23.35
N GLN A 63 -0.71 -5.75 -22.61
CA GLN A 63 0.64 -5.53 -23.10
C GLN A 63 1.03 -6.52 -24.21
N ALA A 64 0.59 -7.78 -24.10
CA ALA A 64 0.84 -8.81 -25.10
C ALA A 64 -0.05 -8.64 -26.36
N GLU A 65 -1.30 -8.26 -26.15
CA GLU A 65 -2.33 -8.07 -27.18
C GLU A 65 -2.94 -6.67 -27.03
N PRO A 66 -2.27 -5.62 -27.55
CA PRO A 66 -2.77 -4.26 -27.45
C PRO A 66 -4.10 -4.11 -28.19
N PRO A 67 -5.12 -3.47 -27.57
CA PRO A 67 -6.39 -3.23 -28.23
C PRO A 67 -6.21 -2.34 -29.46
N ALA A 68 -7.00 -2.59 -30.50
CA ALA A 68 -6.95 -1.81 -31.75
C ALA A 68 -7.25 -0.32 -31.53
N ASN A 69 -8.10 -0.02 -30.54
CA ASN A 69 -8.41 1.33 -30.11
C ASN A 69 -7.72 1.62 -28.76
N PRO A 70 -6.84 2.64 -28.68
CA PRO A 70 -6.18 3.02 -27.44
C PRO A 70 -7.13 3.39 -26.29
N ALA A 71 -8.34 3.88 -26.59
CA ALA A 71 -9.31 4.26 -25.57
C ALA A 71 -9.92 3.07 -24.79
N ASP A 72 -9.85 1.86 -25.36
CA ASP A 72 -10.39 0.65 -24.73
C ASP A 72 -9.37 -0.01 -23.78
N LYS A 73 -8.16 0.55 -23.69
CA LYS A 73 -7.11 0.08 -22.81
C LYS A 73 -7.48 0.32 -21.35
N PHE A 74 -7.37 -0.71 -20.51
CA PHE A 74 -7.43 -0.54 -19.06
C PHE A 74 -6.24 0.29 -18.60
N GLY A 75 -5.01 -0.19 -18.84
CA GLY A 75 -3.79 0.55 -18.56
C GLY A 75 -3.73 1.17 -17.15
N TRP A 76 -2.97 2.26 -17.02
CA TRP A 76 -2.81 2.98 -15.77
C TRP A 76 -4.09 3.70 -15.31
N ASP A 77 -4.81 4.31 -16.26
CA ASP A 77 -6.07 5.00 -15.97
C ASP A 77 -7.15 4.05 -15.45
N GLY A 78 -7.10 2.77 -15.83
CA GLY A 78 -7.90 1.70 -15.27
C GLY A 78 -7.61 1.46 -13.80
N LEU A 79 -6.33 1.36 -13.41
CA LEU A 79 -5.94 1.17 -12.01
C LEU A 79 -6.39 2.33 -11.11
N ILE A 80 -6.29 3.58 -11.60
CA ILE A 80 -6.78 4.75 -10.87
C ILE A 80 -8.31 4.69 -10.75
N ARG A 81 -9.02 4.35 -11.83
CA ARG A 81 -10.49 4.26 -11.82
C ARG A 81 -11.02 3.17 -10.88
N GLU A 82 -10.33 2.04 -10.78
CA GLU A 82 -10.64 0.97 -9.83
C GLU A 82 -10.21 1.30 -8.39
N GLY A 83 -9.52 2.43 -8.18
CA GLY A 83 -8.99 2.81 -6.86
C GLY A 83 -7.84 1.93 -6.38
N ALA A 84 -7.20 1.18 -7.27
CA ALA A 84 -6.03 0.37 -6.94
C ALA A 84 -4.78 1.23 -6.73
N VAL A 85 -4.74 2.39 -7.38
CA VAL A 85 -3.66 3.38 -7.26
C VAL A 85 -4.25 4.75 -6.96
N GLU A 86 -3.64 5.45 -6.02
CA GLU A 86 -3.99 6.80 -5.61
C GLU A 86 -2.76 7.71 -5.72
N TYR A 87 -2.97 8.96 -6.14
CA TYR A 87 -1.93 9.97 -6.13
C TYR A 87 -1.97 10.70 -4.80
N LEU A 88 -0.90 10.58 -4.00
CA LEU A 88 -0.75 11.39 -2.80
C LEU A 88 0.13 12.60 -3.06
N ASP A 89 -0.33 13.75 -2.59
CA ASP A 89 0.54 14.91 -2.41
C ASP A 89 1.24 14.91 -1.04
N ALA A 90 2.16 15.87 -0.86
CA ALA A 90 2.95 15.97 0.35
C ALA A 90 2.12 16.26 1.61
N GLU A 91 1.00 16.97 1.47
CA GLU A 91 0.13 17.32 2.61
C GLU A 91 -0.73 16.12 3.05
N GLU A 92 -1.25 15.34 2.10
CA GLU A 92 -1.94 14.09 2.39
C GLU A 92 -1.01 13.06 3.02
N GLU A 93 0.24 13.00 2.54
CA GLU A 93 1.26 12.08 3.04
C GLU A 93 1.53 12.24 4.54
N GLU A 94 1.38 13.46 5.10
CA GLU A 94 1.54 13.68 6.55
C GLU A 94 0.50 12.93 7.40
N THR A 95 -0.65 12.61 6.82
CA THR A 95 -1.75 11.91 7.51
C THR A 95 -1.86 10.44 7.11
N ALA A 96 -1.14 10.01 6.08
CA ALA A 96 -1.15 8.65 5.58
C ALA A 96 -0.15 7.75 6.32
N MET A 97 -0.50 6.48 6.45
CA MET A 97 0.41 5.42 6.91
C MET A 97 0.75 4.52 5.73
N ILE A 98 2.03 4.52 5.33
CA ILE A 98 2.51 3.88 4.09
C ILE A 98 3.49 2.76 4.45
N CYS A 99 3.24 1.54 3.96
CA CYS A 99 4.19 0.43 4.06
C CYS A 99 5.11 0.37 2.84
N MET A 100 6.30 -0.23 2.99
CA MET A 100 7.33 -0.21 1.95
C MET A 100 7.21 -1.37 0.96
N THR A 101 6.76 -2.53 1.43
CA THR A 101 6.48 -3.68 0.58
C THR A 101 5.13 -4.30 0.92
N PRO A 102 4.49 -5.01 -0.04
CA PRO A 102 3.27 -5.77 0.22
C PRO A 102 3.43 -6.83 1.34
N GLU A 103 4.64 -7.37 1.50
CA GLU A 103 4.98 -8.33 2.56
C GLU A 103 4.83 -7.70 3.95
N ASP A 104 5.07 -6.40 4.10
CA ASP A 104 4.90 -5.71 5.38
C ASP A 104 3.42 -5.68 5.81
N LEU A 105 2.48 -5.68 4.86
CA LEU A 105 1.04 -5.78 5.15
C LEU A 105 0.67 -7.17 5.67
N GLU A 106 1.25 -8.22 5.08
CA GLU A 106 1.04 -9.60 5.53
C GLU A 106 1.59 -9.80 6.94
N LEU A 107 2.83 -9.35 7.18
CA LEU A 107 3.44 -9.36 8.52
C LEU A 107 2.61 -8.58 9.54
N TYR A 108 2.09 -7.41 9.17
CA TYR A 108 1.21 -6.63 10.02
C TYR A 108 -0.07 -7.40 10.39
N ARG A 109 -0.69 -8.09 9.42
CA ARG A 109 -1.89 -8.90 9.66
C ARG A 109 -1.59 -10.11 10.53
N GLU A 110 -0.49 -10.81 10.28
CA GLU A 110 -0.04 -11.92 11.10
C GLU A 110 0.20 -11.48 12.54
N GLN A 111 0.88 -10.35 12.75
CA GLN A 111 1.11 -9.81 14.09
C GLN A 111 -0.19 -9.46 14.81
N LYS A 112 -1.17 -8.87 14.12
CA LYS A 112 -2.48 -8.58 14.73
C LYS A 112 -3.27 -9.84 15.06
N ASN A 113 -3.17 -10.87 14.22
CA ASN A 113 -3.77 -12.17 14.52
C ASN A 113 -3.07 -12.85 15.70
N ASP A 114 -1.75 -12.82 15.75
CA ASP A 114 -0.95 -13.37 16.85
C ASP A 114 -1.22 -12.66 18.16
N GLU A 115 -1.34 -11.32 18.14
CA GLU A 115 -1.72 -10.52 19.30
C GLU A 115 -3.09 -10.95 19.86
N ALA A 116 -4.03 -11.34 18.99
CA ALA A 116 -5.38 -11.74 19.36
C ALA A 116 -5.52 -13.22 19.77
N THR A 117 -4.70 -14.11 19.20
CA THR A 117 -4.88 -15.58 19.33
C THR A 117 -3.84 -16.26 20.21
N LEU A 118 -2.59 -15.78 20.23
CA LEU A 118 -1.49 -16.46 20.91
C LEU A 118 -1.34 -16.01 22.36
N THR A 119 -0.95 -16.96 23.21
CA THR A 119 -0.52 -16.69 24.58
C THR A 119 0.89 -16.08 24.62
N GLU A 120 1.26 -15.46 25.74
CA GLU A 120 2.58 -14.83 25.90
C GLU A 120 3.75 -15.83 25.79
N GLU A 121 3.53 -17.11 26.12
CA GLU A 121 4.53 -18.16 25.95
C GLU A 121 4.76 -18.52 24.48
N GLU A 122 3.67 -18.64 23.71
CA GLU A 122 3.73 -18.91 22.26
C GLU A 122 4.36 -17.75 21.49
N LYS A 123 4.05 -16.49 21.87
CA LYS A 123 4.70 -15.30 21.29
C LYS A 123 6.22 -15.31 21.52
N ARG A 124 6.68 -15.72 22.71
CA ARG A 124 8.11 -15.85 23.01
C ARG A 124 8.76 -16.94 22.17
N ALA A 125 8.10 -18.09 22.03
CA ALA A 125 8.59 -19.19 21.20
C ALA A 125 8.71 -18.78 19.72
N LYS A 126 7.71 -18.09 19.17
CA LYS A 126 7.74 -17.55 17.80
C LYS A 126 8.88 -16.55 17.60
N ALA A 127 9.04 -15.61 18.54
CA ALA A 127 10.13 -14.63 18.49
C ALA A 127 11.53 -15.28 18.58
N GLU A 128 11.67 -16.41 19.28
CA GLU A 128 12.92 -17.16 19.31
C GLU A 128 13.17 -17.92 18.00
N ALA A 129 12.12 -18.48 17.38
CA ALA A 129 12.22 -19.11 16.07
C ALA A 129 12.62 -18.11 14.98
N GLU A 130 11.99 -16.92 14.95
CA GLU A 130 12.35 -15.84 14.00
C GLU A 130 13.81 -15.39 14.14
N LYS A 131 14.34 -15.34 15.37
CA LYS A 131 15.76 -15.03 15.59
C LYS A 131 16.68 -16.09 14.98
N ARG A 132 16.33 -17.37 15.14
CA ARG A 132 17.11 -18.49 14.56
C ARG A 132 17.10 -18.43 13.04
N GLU A 133 15.95 -18.17 12.43
CA GLU A 133 15.84 -18.00 10.97
C GLU A 133 16.69 -16.82 10.47
N GLN A 134 16.67 -15.68 11.19
CA GLN A 134 17.53 -14.54 10.86
C GLN A 134 19.03 -14.84 10.99
N GLU A 135 19.41 -15.72 11.92
CA GLU A 135 20.80 -16.17 12.08
C GLU A 135 21.24 -17.12 10.96
N GLU A 136 20.32 -17.92 10.40
CA GLU A 136 20.57 -18.80 9.26
C GLU A 136 20.71 -17.99 7.96
N ASP A 137 19.91 -16.95 7.76
CA ASP A 137 19.87 -16.13 6.54
C ASP A 137 20.61 -14.78 6.65
N ARG A 138 21.88 -14.81 7.04
CA ARG A 138 22.72 -13.59 7.25
C ARG A 138 22.88 -12.68 6.02
N ASN A 139 22.60 -13.18 4.82
CA ASN A 139 22.72 -12.43 3.57
C ASN A 139 21.45 -11.65 3.22
N LYS A 140 20.32 -11.89 3.91
CA LYS A 140 19.09 -11.15 3.65
C LYS A 140 19.19 -9.73 4.20
N ARG A 141 18.50 -8.79 3.53
CA ARG A 141 18.31 -7.43 4.05
C ARG A 141 17.62 -7.51 5.41
N LEU A 142 18.18 -6.84 6.41
CA LEU A 142 17.56 -6.75 7.73
C LEU A 142 16.22 -6.02 7.61
N LYS A 143 15.12 -6.72 7.90
CA LYS A 143 13.79 -6.12 7.95
C LYS A 143 13.60 -5.40 9.28
N THR A 144 13.06 -4.20 9.24
CA THR A 144 12.64 -3.48 10.45
C THR A 144 11.45 -4.19 11.08
N LYS A 145 11.47 -4.35 12.40
CA LYS A 145 10.30 -4.88 13.11
C LYS A 145 9.15 -3.88 12.99
N VAL A 146 7.99 -4.36 12.60
CA VAL A 146 6.75 -3.58 12.59
C VAL A 146 6.49 -3.09 14.02
N ASN A 147 6.12 -1.81 14.14
CA ASN A 147 5.82 -1.22 15.43
C ASN A 147 4.47 -1.78 15.96
N PRO A 148 4.41 -2.36 17.17
CA PRO A 148 3.16 -2.90 17.73
C PRO A 148 2.02 -1.87 17.83
N THR A 149 2.39 -0.58 17.97
CA THR A 149 1.45 0.54 18.07
C THR A 149 0.92 1.03 16.72
N THR A 150 1.39 0.48 15.60
CA THR A 150 0.82 0.80 14.28
C THR A 150 -0.63 0.33 14.23
N HIS A 151 -1.54 1.29 14.04
CA HIS A 151 -2.97 1.01 14.03
C HIS A 151 -3.41 0.37 12.73
N MET A 152 -3.05 0.94 11.57
CA MET A 152 -3.43 0.44 10.24
C MET A 152 -2.59 1.12 9.15
N TYR A 153 -2.27 0.39 8.08
CA TYR A 153 -1.70 0.97 6.87
C TYR A 153 -2.82 1.43 5.94
N THR A 154 -2.66 2.62 5.37
CA THR A 154 -3.59 3.21 4.40
C THR A 154 -3.16 2.97 2.95
N HIS A 155 -1.85 2.91 2.73
CA HIS A 155 -1.25 2.78 1.41
C HIS A 155 -0.01 1.88 1.47
N CYS A 156 0.43 1.44 0.30
CA CYS A 156 1.67 0.70 0.09
C CYS A 156 2.47 1.35 -1.04
N GLU A 157 3.77 1.49 -0.83
CA GLU A 157 4.69 1.93 -1.86
C GLU A 157 4.66 0.96 -3.06
N ILE A 158 4.74 1.49 -4.28
CA ILE A 158 4.75 0.65 -5.49
C ILE A 158 6.06 -0.14 -5.54
N HIS A 159 7.18 0.56 -5.37
CA HIS A 159 8.49 -0.05 -5.20
C HIS A 159 9.48 0.97 -4.62
N PRO A 160 10.27 0.63 -3.57
CA PRO A 160 11.19 1.58 -2.93
C PRO A 160 12.20 2.23 -3.87
N SER A 161 12.60 1.57 -4.96
CA SER A 161 13.50 2.15 -5.96
C SER A 161 12.92 3.35 -6.71
N MET A 162 11.60 3.56 -6.68
CA MET A 162 10.95 4.71 -7.33
C MET A 162 11.27 6.04 -6.64
N ILE A 163 11.91 6.01 -5.47
CA ILE A 163 12.45 7.21 -4.81
C ILE A 163 13.67 7.80 -5.57
N LEU A 164 14.31 7.00 -6.42
CA LEU A 164 15.52 7.40 -7.12
C LEU A 164 15.17 8.23 -8.35
N GLY A 165 15.89 9.34 -8.53
CA GLY A 165 15.84 10.11 -9.77
C GLY A 165 16.56 9.40 -10.93
N ILE A 166 16.33 9.90 -12.15
CA ILE A 166 16.81 9.29 -13.41
C ILE A 166 18.32 8.99 -13.40
N CYS A 167 19.15 9.89 -12.85
CA CYS A 167 20.60 9.69 -12.83
C CYS A 167 21.07 8.59 -11.85
N ALA A 168 20.28 8.28 -10.82
CA ALA A 168 20.59 7.27 -9.83
C ALA A 168 19.97 5.90 -10.16
N SER A 169 19.09 5.83 -11.17
CA SER A 169 18.43 4.60 -11.63
C SER A 169 19.18 3.87 -12.76
N ILE A 170 20.36 4.35 -13.13
CA ILE A 170 21.26 3.77 -14.16
C ILE A 170 22.38 3.01 -13.45
#